data_AF-A0A850BUA5-F1
#
_entry.id   AF-A0A850BUA5-F1
#
_cell.length_a   1.000
_cell.length_b   1.000
_cell.length_c   1.000
_cell.angle_alpha   90.00
_cell.angle_beta   90.00
_cell.angle_gamma   90.00
#
_symmetry.space_group_name_H-M   'P 1'
#
loop_
_entity.id
_entity.type
_entity.pdbx_description
1 polymer ?
#
loop_
_entity_poly.entity_id
_entity_poly.type
_entity_poly.pdbx_seq_one_letter_code
_entity_poly.pdbx_strand_id
1 'polypeptide(L)'
;MRVQTRFGREVRRRRHALGLTLDQLAEMAELSPNYLGSIETGKRDPSLSTVQRIADAFGVSIGELFGDREGITAEVREAAKLFADAPPQVRESVVTILRNAGGSR
;
A
#
# COMPACT_ATOMS: atom_id res chain seq x y z
N MET A 1 -9.88 -0.27 -13.47
CA MET A 1 -10.26 -0.61 -12.07
C MET A 1 -10.56 0.70 -11.34
N ARG A 2 -11.71 0.85 -10.68
CA ARG A 2 -12.08 2.12 -10.03
C ARG A 2 -11.26 2.37 -8.75
N VAL A 3 -11.02 3.63 -8.39
CA VAL A 3 -10.16 4.05 -7.27
C VAL A 3 -10.65 3.48 -5.93
N GLN A 4 -11.95 3.57 -5.66
CA GLN A 4 -12.58 3.02 -4.45
C GLN A 4 -12.42 1.50 -4.33
N THR A 5 -12.41 0.76 -5.45
CA THR A 5 -12.17 -0.70 -5.43
C THR A 5 -10.71 -1.04 -5.15
N ARG A 6 -9.77 -0.15 -5.50
CA ARG A 6 -8.35 -0.30 -5.13
C ARG A 6 -8.17 -0.03 -3.64
N PHE A 7 -8.71 1.09 -3.17
CA PHE A 7 -8.70 1.49 -1.77
C PHE A 7 -9.32 0.42 -0.86
N GLY A 8 -10.54 -0.03 -1.16
CA GLY A 8 -11.24 -1.04 -0.37
C GLY A 8 -10.45 -2.35 -0.23
N ARG A 9 -9.77 -2.79 -1.29
CA ARG A 9 -8.89 -3.97 -1.22
C ARG A 9 -7.68 -3.77 -0.32
N GLU A 10 -7.08 -2.59 -0.34
CA GLU A 10 -5.93 -2.29 0.51
C GLU A 10 -6.32 -2.23 1.98
N VAL A 11 -7.45 -1.60 2.30
CA VAL A 11 -8.05 -1.61 3.65
C VAL A 11 -8.29 -3.04 4.11
N ARG A 12 -8.94 -3.86 3.28
CA ARG A 12 -9.20 -5.27 3.59
C ARG A 12 -7.90 -6.06 3.82
N ARG A 13 -6.90 -5.85 2.97
CA ARG A 13 -5.59 -6.51 3.08
C ARG A 13 -4.91 -6.20 4.41
N ARG A 14 -4.83 -4.91 4.77
CA ARG A 14 -4.24 -4.45 6.04
C ARG A 14 -5.02 -4.97 7.25
N ARG A 15 -6.35 -4.91 7.20
CA ARG A 15 -7.22 -5.47 8.25
C ARG A 15 -6.89 -6.94 8.53
N HIS A 16 -6.82 -7.76 7.47
CA HIS A 16 -6.49 -9.18 7.61
C HIS A 16 -5.05 -9.41 8.08
N ALA A 17 -4.08 -8.60 7.63
CA ALA A 17 -2.68 -8.71 8.07
C ALA A 17 -2.51 -8.43 9.58
N LEU A 18 -3.36 -7.58 10.14
CA LEU A 18 -3.41 -7.28 11.58
C LEU A 18 -4.32 -8.22 12.38
N GLY A 19 -4.94 -9.22 11.74
CA GLY A 19 -5.85 -10.15 12.41
C GLY A 19 -7.17 -9.53 12.89
N LEU A 20 -7.52 -8.34 12.39
CA LEU A 20 -8.71 -7.60 12.84
C LEU A 20 -10.00 -8.14 12.19
N THR A 21 -11.07 -8.26 12.99
CA THR A 21 -12.42 -8.45 12.46
C THR A 21 -12.93 -7.17 11.81
N LEU A 22 -13.98 -7.28 10.99
CA LEU A 22 -14.60 -6.11 10.37
C LEU A 22 -15.15 -5.15 11.45
N ASP A 23 -15.74 -5.68 12.51
CA ASP A 23 -16.28 -4.89 13.62
C ASP A 23 -15.19 -4.14 14.38
N GLN A 24 -14.04 -4.79 14.63
CA GLN A 24 -12.90 -4.16 15.31
C GLN A 24 -12.36 -2.96 14.52
N LEU A 25 -12.11 -3.13 13.21
CA LEU A 25 -11.64 -1.99 12.40
C LEU A 25 -12.71 -0.91 12.28
N ALA A 26 -14.00 -1.28 12.20
CA ALA A 26 -15.08 -0.33 12.13
C ALA A 26 -15.13 0.53 13.40
N GLU A 27 -15.03 -0.09 14.58
CA GLU A 27 -14.94 0.60 15.86
C GLU A 27 -13.72 1.53 15.93
N MET A 28 -12.53 1.04 15.59
CA MET A 28 -11.30 1.85 15.57
C MET A 28 -11.38 3.06 14.63
N ALA A 29 -12.08 2.92 13.51
CA ALA A 29 -12.30 3.99 12.55
C ALA A 29 -13.57 4.81 12.84
N GLU A 30 -14.30 4.52 13.92
CA GLU A 30 -15.61 5.09 14.32
C GLU A 30 -16.76 4.87 13.30
N LEU A 31 -16.62 3.89 12.40
CA LEU A 31 -17.56 3.58 11.31
C LEU A 31 -18.53 2.47 11.71
N SER A 32 -19.64 2.35 10.98
CA SER A 32 -20.47 1.13 11.09
C SER A 32 -19.81 -0.03 10.33
N PRO A 33 -19.90 -1.28 10.82
CA PRO A 33 -19.35 -2.45 10.12
C PRO A 33 -19.90 -2.62 8.70
N ASN A 34 -21.18 -2.32 8.50
CA ASN A 34 -21.81 -2.38 7.18
C ASN A 34 -21.23 -1.34 6.20
N TYR A 35 -20.93 -0.13 6.68
CA TYR A 35 -20.31 0.90 5.85
C TYR A 35 -18.86 0.52 5.51
N LEU A 36 -18.09 0.06 6.49
CA LEU A 36 -16.73 -0.44 6.26
C LEU A 36 -16.70 -1.64 5.28
N GLY A 37 -17.61 -2.60 5.43
CA GLY A 37 -17.73 -3.72 4.48
C GLY A 37 -18.08 -3.28 3.06
N SER A 38 -18.90 -2.23 2.93
CA SER A 38 -19.22 -1.61 1.63
C SER A 38 -18.03 -0.89 1.01
N ILE A 39 -17.14 -0.32 1.84
CA ILE A 39 -15.86 0.27 1.42
C ILE A 39 -14.90 -0.84 0.96
N GLU A 40 -14.70 -1.90 1.76
CA GLU A 40 -13.79 -3.01 1.42
C GLU A 40 -14.14 -3.70 0.11
N THR A 41 -15.42 -3.77 -0.21
CA THR A 41 -15.93 -4.37 -1.46
C THR A 41 -15.99 -3.37 -2.62
N GLY A 42 -15.64 -2.10 -2.40
CA GLY A 42 -15.66 -1.04 -3.41
C GLY A 42 -17.06 -0.61 -3.86
N LYS A 43 -18.12 -0.99 -3.11
CA LYS A 43 -19.51 -0.60 -3.39
C LYS A 43 -19.78 0.85 -3.00
N ARG A 44 -19.04 1.37 -2.01
CA ARG A 44 -19.10 2.78 -1.59
C ARG A 44 -17.82 3.49 -1.93
N ASP A 45 -17.98 4.76 -2.30
CA ASP A 45 -16.88 5.71 -2.44
C ASP A 45 -16.81 6.52 -1.14
N PRO A 46 -15.80 6.30 -0.27
CA PRO A 46 -15.70 6.98 1.01
C PRO A 46 -15.33 8.45 0.83
N SER A 47 -15.80 9.32 1.73
CA SER A 47 -15.30 10.70 1.81
C SER A 47 -13.82 10.71 2.22
N LEU A 48 -13.12 11.81 1.92
CA LEU A 48 -11.74 11.99 2.38
C LEU A 48 -11.62 11.91 3.92
N SER A 49 -12.62 12.43 4.65
CA SER A 49 -12.66 12.31 6.11
C SER A 49 -12.79 10.87 6.60
N THR A 50 -13.51 10.02 5.86
CA THR A 50 -13.61 8.58 6.17
C THR A 50 -12.28 7.88 5.88
N VAL A 51 -11.62 8.25 4.78
CA VAL A 51 -10.27 7.74 4.45
C VAL A 51 -9.27 8.11 5.54
N GLN A 52 -9.28 9.36 6.03
CA GLN A 52 -8.41 9.80 7.13
C GLN A 52 -8.63 8.95 8.39
N ARG A 53 -9.89 8.75 8.81
CA ARG A 53 -10.21 7.93 9.98
C ARG A 53 -9.75 6.48 9.87
N ILE A 54 -9.83 5.89 8.67
CA ILE A 54 -9.28 4.55 8.42
C ILE A 54 -7.75 4.56 8.49
N ALA A 55 -7.10 5.61 8.00
CA ALA A 55 -5.65 5.79 8.11
C ALA A 55 -5.22 5.91 9.57
N ASP A 56 -5.91 6.74 10.36
CA ASP A 56 -5.68 6.92 11.78
C ASP A 56 -5.87 5.61 12.55
N ALA A 57 -6.93 4.84 12.24
CA ALA A 57 -7.17 3.52 12.82
C ALA A 57 -6.03 2.52 12.56
N PHE A 58 -5.35 2.64 11.41
CA PHE A 58 -4.18 1.83 11.10
C PHE A 58 -2.86 2.43 11.59
N GLY A 59 -2.85 3.70 12.04
CA GLY A 59 -1.63 4.42 12.39
C GLY A 59 -0.74 4.74 11.18
N VAL A 60 -1.33 4.99 10.01
CA VAL A 60 -0.61 5.23 8.74
C VAL A 60 -1.10 6.50 8.05
N SER A 61 -0.31 7.01 7.11
CA SER A 61 -0.74 8.11 6.25
C SER A 61 -1.79 7.67 5.22
N ILE A 62 -2.57 8.62 4.68
CA ILE A 62 -3.51 8.34 3.58
C ILE A 62 -2.77 7.76 2.36
N GLY A 63 -1.56 8.25 2.04
CA GLY A 63 -0.77 7.78 0.90
C GLY A 63 -0.47 6.29 0.95
N GLU A 64 -0.15 5.79 2.14
CA GLU A 64 0.10 4.36 2.38
C GLU A 64 -1.13 3.48 2.12
N LEU A 65 -2.36 3.99 2.32
CA LEU A 65 -3.60 3.29 1.96
C LEU A 65 -3.84 3.22 0.44
N PHE A 66 -3.16 4.06 -0.33
CA PHE A 66 -3.15 4.02 -1.79
C PHE A 66 -1.88 3.39 -2.34
N GLY A 67 -1.11 2.70 -1.49
CA GLY A 67 0.11 2.02 -1.91
C GLY A 67 1.16 2.98 -2.44
N ASP A 68 1.32 4.15 -1.80
CA ASP A 68 2.65 4.75 -1.74
C ASP A 68 3.57 3.65 -1.22
N ARG A 69 4.34 3.10 -2.15
CA ARG A 69 5.40 2.16 -1.84
C ARG A 69 6.41 2.98 -1.06
N GLU A 70 6.35 2.91 0.27
CA GLU A 70 7.50 3.25 1.07
C GLU A 70 8.74 2.64 0.39
N GLY A 71 9.72 3.49 0.07
CA GLY A 71 10.96 3.07 -0.58
C GLY A 71 11.06 3.31 -2.09
N ILE A 72 10.06 3.88 -2.80
CA ILE A 72 10.35 4.50 -4.11
C ILE A 72 10.66 5.98 -3.91
N THR A 73 11.89 6.22 -3.46
CA THR A 73 12.47 7.56 -3.47
C THR A 73 12.70 8.03 -4.90
N ALA A 74 13.01 9.32 -5.08
CA ALA A 74 13.39 9.84 -6.40
C ALA A 74 14.59 9.07 -6.97
N GLU A 75 15.54 8.70 -6.12
CA GLU A 75 16.70 7.89 -6.45
C GLU A 75 16.31 6.49 -6.93
N VAL A 76 15.36 5.81 -6.27
CA VAL A 76 14.90 4.48 -6.68
C VAL A 76 14.14 4.54 -8.01
N ARG A 77 13.38 5.60 -8.24
CA ARG A 77 12.67 5.82 -9.52
C ARG A 77 13.66 6.06 -10.66
N GLU A 78 14.68 6.88 -10.42
CA GLU A 78 15.73 7.14 -11.40
C GLU A 78 16.55 5.89 -11.69
N ALA A 79 16.95 5.14 -10.65
CA ALA A 79 17.63 3.87 -10.80
C ALA A 79 16.80 2.85 -11.60
N ALA A 80 15.49 2.78 -11.36
CA ALA A 80 14.60 1.90 -12.12
C ALA A 80 14.52 2.28 -13.60
N LYS A 81 14.50 3.58 -13.92
CA LYS A 81 14.52 4.09 -15.30
C LYS A 81 15.85 3.73 -15.99
N LEU A 82 16.98 4.07 -15.37
CA LEU A 82 18.31 3.75 -15.90
C LEU A 82 18.50 2.24 -16.08
N PHE A 83 18.02 1.42 -15.14
CA PHE A 83 18.08 -0.03 -15.23
C PHE A 83 17.23 -0.56 -16.39
N ALA A 84 16.03 -0.02 -16.62
CA ALA A 84 15.16 -0.47 -17.70
C ALA A 84 15.77 -0.20 -19.09
N ASP A 85 16.47 0.94 -19.25
CA ASP A 85 17.11 1.35 -20.50
C ASP A 85 18.49 0.69 -20.73
N ALA A 86 19.03 0.00 -19.72
CA ALA A 86 20.37 -0.56 -19.78
C ALA A 86 20.45 -1.87 -20.61
N PRO A 87 21.59 -2.12 -21.30
CA PRO A 87 21.85 -3.38 -21.98
C PRO A 87 21.71 -4.60 -21.03
N PRO A 88 21.32 -5.79 -21.52
CA PRO A 88 21.15 -6.99 -20.70
C PRO A 88 22.35 -7.28 -19.77
N GLN A 89 23.57 -7.14 -20.28
CA GLN A 89 24.81 -7.41 -19.53
C GLN A 89 24.97 -6.47 -18.33
N VAL A 90 24.56 -5.20 -18.46
CA VAL A 90 24.61 -4.21 -17.38
C VAL A 90 23.56 -4.53 -16.32
N ARG A 91 22.35 -4.91 -16.74
CA ARG A 91 21.29 -5.32 -15.80
C ARG A 91 21.70 -6.52 -14.97
N GLU A 92 22.30 -7.54 -15.59
CA GLU A 92 22.83 -8.73 -14.89
C GLU A 92 23.92 -8.36 -13.88
N SER A 93 24.82 -7.45 -14.27
CA SER A 93 25.89 -6.95 -13.39
C SER A 93 25.31 -6.21 -12.18
N VAL A 94 24.35 -5.30 -12.38
CA VAL A 94 23.68 -4.56 -11.30
C VAL A 94 22.97 -5.50 -10.33
N VAL A 95 22.22 -6.49 -10.84
CA VAL A 95 21.55 -7.49 -10.00
C VAL A 95 22.56 -8.29 -9.17
N THR A 96 23.69 -8.66 -9.76
CA THR A 96 24.77 -9.38 -9.05
C THR A 96 25.36 -8.54 -7.94
N ILE A 97 25.67 -7.26 -8.20
CA ILE A 97 26.21 -6.33 -7.22
C ILE A 97 25.24 -6.14 -6.05
N LEU A 98 23.96 -5.89 -6.33
CA LEU A 98 22.94 -5.66 -5.29
C LEU A 98 22.70 -6.90 -4.42
N ARG A 99 22.75 -8.11 -5.00
CA ARG A 99 22.65 -9.37 -4.24
C ARG A 99 23.82 -9.57 -3.29
N ASN A 100 25.03 -9.24 -3.73
CA ASN A 100 26.24 -9.38 -2.91
C ASN A 100 26.32 -8.29 -1.83
N ALA A 101 25.80 -7.10 -2.09
CA ALA A 101 25.72 -6.01 -1.11
C ALA A 101 24.75 -6.30 0.05
N GLY A 102 23.73 -7.14 -0.17
CA GLY A 102 22.74 -7.53 0.84
C GLY A 102 23.17 -8.64 1.81
N GLY A 103 24.33 -9.27 1.60
CA GLY A 103 24.78 -10.47 2.32
C GLY A 103 25.66 -10.25 3.56
N SER A 104 25.68 -9.05 4.16
CA SER A 104 26.50 -8.76 5.35
C SER A 104 25.70 -8.21 6.55
N ARG A 105 24.47 -8.68 6.73
CA ARG A 105 23.75 -8.55 8.00
C ARG A 105 23.19 -9.91 8.42
#